data_AF-A0A7W7MVB1-F1
#
_entry.id   AF-A0A7W7MVB1-F1
#
_cell.length_a   1.000
_cell.length_b   1.000
_cell.length_c   1.000
_cell.angle_alpha   90.00
_cell.angle_beta   90.00
_cell.angle_gamma   90.00
#
_symmetry.space_group_name_H-M   'P 1'
#
loop_
_entity.id
_entity.type
_entity.pdbx_description
1 polymer ?
#
loop_
_entity_poly.entity_id
_entity_poly.type
_entity_poly.pdbx_seq_one_letter_code
_entity_poly.pdbx_strand_id
1 'polypeptide(L)'
;MNRSPLLVPALLPALLLTSCGGDEPAITPPTPAPLTTPPPSASPSQSVPLPSTAADGRNLTACQDGECEVVVRKGDVLRFGAAIDTDPLTVLSAGDTFTVTDPSGFTASVGGAGGRLQTGSVQIEVGESAGNRTAIRISPRP
;
A
#
# COMPACT_ATOMS: atom_id res chain seq x y z
N MET A 1 -15.54 -60.27 -24.32
CA MET A 1 -14.37 -60.86 -25.00
C MET A 1 -13.33 -59.75 -25.13
N ASN A 2 -12.50 -59.52 -24.10
CA ASN A 2 -11.11 -60.00 -23.94
C ASN A 2 -10.17 -59.40 -25.03
N ARG A 3 -9.09 -58.64 -24.73
CA ARG A 3 -8.01 -58.87 -23.75
C ARG A 3 -7.09 -57.64 -23.59
N SER A 4 -6.68 -57.35 -22.35
CA SER A 4 -5.40 -56.66 -22.01
C SER A 4 -4.21 -57.64 -22.05
N PRO A 5 -2.97 -57.12 -22.07
CA PRO A 5 -2.02 -57.31 -20.94
C PRO A 5 -1.28 -55.98 -20.55
N LEU A 6 -1.10 -55.61 -19.26
CA LEU A 6 -0.04 -55.98 -18.28
C LEU A 6 1.39 -55.50 -18.70
N LEU A 7 2.32 -54.90 -17.93
CA LEU A 7 2.65 -54.64 -16.49
C LEU A 7 3.86 -53.62 -16.50
N VAL A 8 3.96 -52.53 -15.69
CA VAL A 8 4.60 -52.34 -14.33
C VAL A 8 6.16 -52.46 -14.33
N PRO A 9 6.99 -51.87 -13.41
CA PRO A 9 7.03 -50.64 -12.57
C PRO A 9 8.40 -49.87 -12.63
N ALA A 10 8.59 -48.75 -11.89
CA ALA A 10 9.86 -48.47 -11.14
C ALA A 10 9.74 -47.27 -10.17
N LEU A 11 10.05 -47.52 -8.90
CA LEU A 11 10.26 -46.56 -7.80
C LEU A 11 11.57 -45.78 -7.96
N LEU A 12 11.65 -44.57 -7.37
CA LEU A 12 12.89 -44.01 -6.79
C LEU A 12 12.59 -42.84 -5.80
N PRO A 13 12.91 -42.97 -4.50
CA PRO A 13 12.99 -41.86 -3.55
C PRO A 13 14.44 -41.38 -3.36
N ALA A 14 14.66 -40.08 -3.18
CA ALA A 14 15.97 -39.53 -2.79
C ALA A 14 15.84 -38.53 -1.62
N LEU A 15 16.26 -38.98 -0.44
CA LEU A 15 16.62 -38.17 0.73
C LEU A 15 17.92 -37.41 0.44
N LEU A 16 18.03 -36.13 0.87
CA LEU A 16 19.28 -35.59 1.38
C LEU A 16 19.01 -34.58 2.53
N LEU A 17 19.39 -35.00 3.74
CA LEU A 17 19.47 -34.20 4.96
C LEU A 17 20.75 -33.36 4.91
N THR A 18 20.65 -32.03 4.92
CA THR A 18 21.80 -31.16 5.15
C THR A 18 21.96 -30.89 6.65
N SER A 19 22.85 -31.67 7.26
CA SER A 19 23.41 -31.45 8.59
C SER A 19 24.45 -30.32 8.52
N CYS A 20 24.27 -29.26 9.30
CA CYS A 20 25.29 -28.23 9.51
C CYS A 20 25.75 -28.32 10.97
N GLY A 21 26.92 -28.95 11.15
CA GLY A 21 27.67 -28.93 12.40
C GLY A 21 28.93 -28.10 12.23
N GLY A 22 29.44 -27.55 13.33
CA GLY A 22 30.79 -26.99 13.39
C GLY A 22 30.94 -25.91 14.46
N ASP A 23 31.61 -26.30 15.55
CA ASP A 23 31.85 -25.61 16.82
C ASP A 23 32.90 -24.47 16.76
N GLU A 24 32.81 -23.56 17.75
CA GLU A 24 33.74 -22.49 18.20
C GLU A 24 35.16 -23.06 18.55
N PRO A 25 36.17 -22.35 19.14
CA PRO A 25 36.40 -20.90 19.37
C PRO A 25 37.87 -20.43 19.11
N ALA A 26 38.10 -19.11 19.08
CA ALA A 26 39.39 -18.53 19.54
C ALA A 26 39.26 -17.06 19.96
N ILE A 27 39.63 -16.82 21.21
CA ILE A 27 39.64 -15.53 21.92
C ILE A 27 40.86 -14.69 21.49
N THR A 28 40.67 -13.39 21.23
CA THR A 28 41.75 -12.39 21.30
C THR A 28 41.18 -11.03 21.76
N PRO A 29 41.65 -10.45 22.89
CA PRO A 29 41.26 -9.11 23.35
C PRO A 29 42.36 -8.05 23.02
N PRO A 30 42.17 -6.75 23.31
CA PRO A 30 41.46 -5.75 22.49
C PRO A 30 42.39 -4.65 21.94
N THR A 31 42.05 -4.03 20.80
CA THR A 31 42.69 -2.79 20.30
C THR A 31 41.74 -1.60 20.46
N PRO A 32 42.14 -0.46 21.05
CA PRO A 32 41.30 0.73 21.16
C PRO A 32 41.27 1.60 19.89
N ALA A 33 40.04 1.94 19.45
CA ALA A 33 39.49 3.06 18.66
C ALA A 33 40.32 3.82 17.60
N PRO A 34 39.67 4.23 16.49
CA PRO A 34 39.19 5.62 16.47
C PRO A 34 37.76 5.83 15.94
N LEU A 35 37.05 6.72 16.64
CA LEU A 35 36.03 7.68 16.17
C LEU A 35 35.18 7.25 14.97
N THR A 36 34.00 6.70 15.26
CA THR A 36 32.89 6.65 14.30
C THR A 36 32.40 8.07 14.03
N THR A 37 32.79 8.59 12.86
CA THR A 37 32.14 9.72 12.21
C THR A 37 30.62 9.49 12.20
N PRO A 38 29.80 10.46 12.65
CA PRO A 38 28.35 10.34 12.55
C PRO A 38 27.93 10.15 11.08
N PRO A 39 26.89 9.34 10.80
CA PRO A 39 26.43 9.10 9.44
C PRO A 39 26.07 10.41 8.74
N PRO A 40 26.23 10.48 7.40
CA PRO A 40 25.93 11.69 6.65
C PRO A 40 24.48 12.13 6.91
N SER A 41 24.36 13.42 7.20
CA SER A 41 23.13 14.18 7.34
C SER A 41 22.07 13.73 6.32
N ALA A 42 20.87 13.42 6.80
CA ALA A 42 19.72 13.15 5.95
C ALA A 42 19.59 14.31 4.95
N SER A 43 19.76 14.00 3.66
CA SER A 43 19.40 14.94 2.59
C SER A 43 17.95 15.37 2.79
N PRO A 44 17.61 16.66 2.62
CA PRO A 44 16.23 17.07 2.61
C PRO A 44 15.53 16.27 1.49
N SER A 45 14.54 15.44 1.85
CA SER A 45 13.62 14.88 0.86
C SER A 45 13.14 16.04 0.01
N GLN A 46 13.49 16.02 -1.28
CA GLN A 46 12.90 16.91 -2.27
C GLN A 46 11.40 16.83 -2.06
N SER A 47 10.83 17.91 -1.51
CA SER A 47 9.43 17.98 -1.19
C SER A 47 8.71 18.00 -2.51
N VAL A 48 8.25 16.84 -2.96
CA VAL A 48 7.34 16.75 -4.10
C VAL A 48 6.18 17.68 -3.78
N PRO A 49 5.91 18.70 -4.64
CA PRO A 49 4.82 19.63 -4.42
C PRO A 49 3.53 18.86 -4.14
N LEU A 50 2.73 19.34 -3.19
CA LEU A 50 1.36 18.83 -3.11
C LEU A 50 0.67 19.13 -4.44
N PRO A 51 -0.17 18.23 -4.94
CA PRO A 51 -1.13 18.59 -5.98
C PRO A 51 -1.85 19.86 -5.54
N SER A 52 -1.62 20.96 -6.25
CA SER A 52 -2.02 22.31 -5.84
C SER A 52 -3.53 22.57 -5.97
N THR A 53 -4.26 21.60 -6.52
CA THR A 53 -5.64 21.74 -6.97
C THR A 53 -6.66 21.56 -5.85
N ALA A 54 -6.30 20.85 -4.77
CA ALA A 54 -7.25 20.46 -3.74
C ALA A 54 -7.64 21.63 -2.81
N ALA A 55 -8.92 22.01 -2.83
CA ALA A 55 -9.46 23.13 -2.03
C ALA A 55 -9.19 23.01 -0.52
N ASP A 56 -9.29 21.81 0.04
CA ASP A 56 -9.09 21.53 1.48
C ASP A 56 -7.67 21.04 1.81
N GLY A 57 -6.78 20.97 0.82
CA GLY A 57 -5.39 20.55 1.00
C GLY A 57 -5.29 19.17 1.67
N ARG A 58 -4.69 19.08 2.87
CA ARG A 58 -4.52 17.81 3.61
C ARG A 58 -5.56 17.59 4.73
N ASN A 59 -6.59 18.43 4.79
CA ASN A 59 -7.60 18.35 5.84
C ASN A 59 -8.63 17.24 5.56
N LEU A 60 -8.29 15.98 5.89
CA LEU A 60 -9.19 14.83 5.67
C LEU A 60 -10.50 14.93 6.47
N THR A 61 -10.53 15.76 7.50
CA THR A 61 -11.72 16.03 8.31
C THR A 61 -12.77 16.84 7.55
N ALA A 62 -12.39 17.52 6.46
CA ALA A 62 -13.33 18.21 5.58
C ALA A 62 -14.34 17.24 4.97
N CYS A 63 -13.97 15.97 4.75
CA CYS A 63 -14.83 14.98 4.10
C CYS A 63 -15.97 14.42 4.98
N GLN A 64 -16.22 14.97 6.17
CA GLN A 64 -17.26 14.47 7.07
C GLN A 64 -18.67 14.59 6.49
N ASP A 65 -18.94 15.60 5.70
CA ASP A 65 -20.22 15.82 5.02
C ASP A 65 -20.32 15.14 3.65
N GLY A 66 -19.28 14.38 3.26
CA GLY A 66 -19.22 13.73 1.95
C GLY A 66 -18.89 14.68 0.78
N GLU A 67 -18.52 15.94 1.05
CA GLU A 67 -18.15 16.96 0.06
C GLU A 67 -16.78 17.55 0.43
N CYS A 68 -15.72 17.16 -0.27
CA CYS A 68 -14.38 17.70 0.02
C CYS A 68 -13.46 17.58 -1.20
N GLU A 69 -12.40 18.38 -1.21
CA GLU A 69 -11.30 18.22 -2.15
C GLU A 69 -9.97 18.19 -1.39
N VAL A 70 -9.39 16.98 -1.26
CA VAL A 70 -8.22 16.73 -0.41
C VAL A 70 -7.11 16.01 -1.17
N VAL A 71 -5.88 16.24 -0.77
CA VAL A 71 -4.72 15.43 -1.17
C VAL A 71 -4.64 14.24 -0.22
N VAL A 72 -4.56 13.03 -0.76
CA VAL A 72 -4.42 11.76 -0.04
C VAL A 72 -3.11 11.05 -0.39
N ARG A 73 -2.69 10.12 0.47
CA ARG A 73 -1.56 9.21 0.29
C ARG A 73 -1.92 7.83 0.87
N LYS A 74 -1.14 6.81 0.53
CA LYS A 74 -1.28 5.48 1.13
C LYS A 74 -1.33 5.54 2.67
N GLY A 75 -2.29 4.84 3.25
CA GLY A 75 -2.53 4.74 4.69
C GLY A 75 -3.46 5.82 5.25
N ASP A 76 -3.84 6.83 4.47
CA ASP A 76 -4.86 7.79 4.90
C ASP A 76 -6.22 7.10 5.03
N VAL A 77 -7.01 7.55 6.00
CA VAL A 77 -8.38 7.07 6.21
C VAL A 77 -9.35 8.24 6.03
N LEU A 78 -10.21 8.12 5.03
CA LEU A 78 -11.32 9.04 4.78
C LEU A 78 -12.48 8.64 5.69
N ARG A 79 -12.86 9.55 6.58
CA ARG A 79 -13.94 9.32 7.54
C ARG A 79 -15.12 10.20 7.16
N PHE A 80 -16.29 9.58 7.10
CA PHE A 80 -17.54 10.26 6.82
C PHE A 80 -18.35 10.38 8.11
N GLY A 81 -19.18 11.42 8.19
CA GLY A 81 -20.11 11.63 9.29
C GLY A 81 -21.29 10.66 9.22
N ALA A 82 -22.03 10.53 10.32
CA ALA A 82 -23.12 9.56 10.43
C ALA A 82 -24.29 9.79 9.46
N ALA A 83 -24.39 10.97 8.84
CA ALA A 83 -25.40 11.28 7.82
C ALA A 83 -25.04 10.72 6.43
N ILE A 84 -23.80 10.25 6.25
CA ILE A 84 -23.30 9.69 5.00
C ILE A 84 -23.27 8.17 5.15
N ASP A 85 -24.11 7.48 4.37
CA ASP A 85 -24.14 6.01 4.29
C ASP A 85 -22.91 5.48 3.53
N THR A 86 -21.71 5.72 4.05
CA THR A 86 -20.43 5.25 3.51
C THR A 86 -19.50 4.93 4.67
N ASP A 87 -19.01 3.69 4.71
CA ASP A 87 -17.99 3.29 5.69
C ASP A 87 -16.66 4.04 5.48
N PRO A 88 -15.80 4.15 6.51
CA PRO A 88 -14.49 4.76 6.35
C PRO A 88 -13.65 4.06 5.29
N LEU A 89 -13.02 4.82 4.40
CA LEU A 89 -12.22 4.28 3.32
C LEU A 89 -10.73 4.45 3.61
N THR A 90 -9.98 3.36 3.54
CA THR A 90 -8.52 3.38 3.66
C THR A 90 -7.87 3.45 2.29
N VAL A 91 -6.96 4.38 2.09
CA VAL A 91 -6.20 4.53 0.84
C VAL A 91 -5.09 3.48 0.81
N LEU A 92 -5.20 2.51 -0.09
CA LEU A 92 -4.18 1.48 -0.30
C LEU A 92 -3.07 1.93 -1.25
N SER A 93 -3.41 2.78 -2.23
CA SER A 93 -2.50 3.34 -3.21
C SER A 93 -2.92 4.75 -3.63
N ALA A 94 -1.94 5.62 -3.86
CA ALA A 94 -2.09 6.97 -4.41
C ALA A 94 -0.90 7.23 -5.34
N GLY A 95 -1.13 7.93 -6.46
CA GLY A 95 -0.19 8.12 -7.55
C GLY A 95 -0.84 7.73 -8.88
N ASP A 96 -0.15 6.91 -9.68
CA ASP A 96 -0.62 6.44 -10.99
C ASP A 96 -1.93 5.64 -10.91
N THR A 97 -2.10 4.92 -9.81
CA THR A 97 -3.33 4.19 -9.47
C THR A 97 -3.78 4.61 -8.08
N PHE A 98 -5.03 5.04 -8.00
CA PHE A 98 -5.70 5.30 -6.75
C PHE A 98 -6.53 4.09 -6.35
N THR A 99 -6.28 3.57 -5.16
CA THR A 99 -6.98 2.39 -4.62
C THR A 99 -7.47 2.67 -3.21
N VAL A 100 -8.72 2.33 -2.95
CA VAL A 100 -9.34 2.40 -1.62
C VAL A 100 -9.94 1.06 -1.22
N THR A 101 -10.01 0.83 0.08
CA THR A 101 -10.72 -0.31 0.67
C THR A 101 -11.59 0.15 1.83
N ASP A 102 -12.72 -0.53 2.02
CA ASP A 102 -13.58 -0.34 3.18
C ASP A 102 -13.32 -1.43 4.26
N PRO A 103 -13.95 -1.34 5.45
CA PRO A 103 -13.76 -2.31 6.52
C PRO A 103 -14.30 -3.72 6.20
N SER A 104 -15.15 -3.86 5.18
CA SER A 104 -15.66 -5.16 4.72
C SER A 104 -14.64 -5.91 3.85
N GLY A 105 -13.57 -5.23 3.42
CA GLY A 105 -12.55 -5.75 2.52
C GLY A 105 -12.86 -5.54 1.04
N PHE A 106 -13.96 -4.85 0.71
CA PHE A 106 -14.20 -4.39 -0.65
C PHE A 106 -13.08 -3.43 -1.04
N THR A 107 -12.59 -3.56 -2.28
CA THR A 107 -11.49 -2.75 -2.81
C THR A 107 -11.86 -2.22 -4.18
N ALA A 108 -11.66 -0.92 -4.39
CA ALA A 108 -11.89 -0.25 -5.67
C ALA A 108 -10.61 0.46 -6.12
N SER A 109 -10.30 0.38 -7.41
CA SER A 109 -9.11 1.01 -7.99
C SER A 109 -9.43 1.71 -9.30
N VAL A 110 -8.79 2.85 -9.55
CA VAL A 110 -8.83 3.55 -10.83
C VAL A 110 -7.45 4.11 -11.16
N GLY A 111 -7.10 4.09 -12.45
CA GLY A 111 -5.86 4.64 -12.95
C GLY A 111 -6.03 6.08 -13.45
N GLY A 112 -5.03 6.92 -13.16
CA GLY A 112 -4.90 8.26 -13.74
C GLY A 112 -5.87 9.32 -13.22
N ALA A 113 -5.57 10.57 -13.56
CA ALA A 113 -6.42 11.72 -13.29
C ALA A 113 -7.70 11.68 -14.17
N GLY A 114 -8.83 12.13 -13.62
CA GLY A 114 -10.16 12.03 -14.21
C GLY A 114 -10.87 10.70 -13.94
N GLY A 115 -10.17 9.73 -13.33
CA GLY A 115 -10.77 8.48 -12.90
C GLY A 115 -11.86 8.69 -11.85
N ARG A 116 -12.97 7.96 -11.95
CA ARG A 116 -14.08 8.04 -10.99
C ARG A 116 -14.38 6.69 -10.38
N LEU A 117 -14.62 6.68 -9.07
CA LEU A 117 -15.04 5.52 -8.29
C LEU A 117 -16.30 5.87 -7.53
N GLN A 118 -17.14 4.87 -7.29
CA GLN A 118 -18.33 5.00 -6.46
C GLN A 118 -18.27 3.99 -5.33
N THR A 119 -18.57 4.42 -4.12
CA THR A 119 -18.58 3.57 -2.93
C THR A 119 -19.56 4.13 -1.91
N GLY A 120 -20.40 3.27 -1.32
CA GLY A 120 -21.52 3.72 -0.49
C GLY A 120 -22.36 4.80 -1.18
N SER A 121 -22.58 5.91 -0.50
CA SER A 121 -23.34 7.08 -0.96
C SER A 121 -22.49 8.17 -1.60
N VAL A 122 -21.17 7.97 -1.78
CA VAL A 122 -20.27 8.98 -2.37
C VAL A 122 -19.68 8.53 -3.72
N GLN A 123 -19.25 9.50 -4.52
CA GLN A 123 -18.31 9.30 -5.61
C GLN A 123 -16.98 9.96 -5.29
N ILE A 124 -15.90 9.39 -5.79
CA ILE A 124 -14.54 9.91 -5.68
C ILE A 124 -14.02 10.13 -7.09
N GLU A 125 -13.64 11.36 -7.39
CA GLU A 125 -12.94 11.73 -8.61
C GLU A 125 -11.45 11.93 -8.30
N VAL A 126 -10.60 11.29 -9.08
CA VAL A 126 -9.15 11.36 -8.95
C VAL A 126 -8.64 12.56 -9.72
N GLY A 127 -7.98 13.47 -9.03
CA GLY A 127 -7.33 14.64 -9.59
C GLY A 127 -5.85 14.40 -9.92
N GLU A 128 -5.09 15.49 -9.91
CA GLU A 128 -3.65 15.45 -10.15
C GLU A 128 -2.92 14.60 -9.09
N SER A 129 -1.92 13.84 -9.55
CA SER A 129 -1.05 13.05 -8.68
C SER A 129 0.39 13.48 -8.83
N ALA A 130 1.09 13.56 -7.70
CA ALA A 130 2.51 13.90 -7.61
C ALA A 130 3.21 12.91 -6.66
N GLY A 131 3.98 11.98 -7.22
CA GLY A 131 4.60 10.89 -6.47
C GLY A 131 3.55 10.02 -5.77
N ASN A 132 3.66 9.86 -4.45
CA ASN A 132 2.74 9.06 -3.64
C ASN A 132 1.53 9.85 -3.09
N ARG A 133 1.22 11.00 -3.71
CA ARG A 133 0.14 11.91 -3.31
C ARG A 133 -0.81 12.13 -4.49
N THR A 134 -2.09 12.16 -4.19
CA THR A 134 -3.16 12.32 -5.19
C THR A 134 -4.19 13.29 -4.64
N ALA A 135 -4.53 14.35 -5.40
CA ALA A 135 -5.74 15.12 -5.13
C ALA A 135 -6.95 14.25 -5.46
N ILE A 136 -7.96 14.27 -4.60
CA ILE A 136 -9.26 13.66 -4.85
C ILE A 136 -10.35 14.66 -4.54
N ARG A 137 -11.45 14.56 -5.28
CA ARG A 137 -12.68 15.25 -4.99
C ARG A 137 -13.75 14.24 -4.62
N ILE A 138 -14.37 14.40 -3.47
CA ILE A 138 -15.48 13.59 -2.99
C ILE A 138 -16.75 14.41 -3.07
N SER A 139 -17.81 13.80 -3.57
CA SER A 139 -19.16 14.37 -3.54
C SER A 139 -20.18 13.25 -3.32
N PRO A 140 -21.41 13.54 -2.85
CA PRO A 140 -22.52 12.62 -2.84
C PRO A 140 -22.78 12.07 -4.23
N ARG A 141 -23.23 10.81 -4.25
CA ARG A 141 -23.68 10.15 -5.47
C ARG A 141 -25.02 10.79 -5.92
N PRO A 142 -25.21 11.04 -7.21
CA PRO A 142 -26.49 11.51 -7.75
C PRO A 142 -27.61 10.48 -7.65
#